data_AF-A0A915KL95-F1
#
_entry.id   AF-A0A915KL95-F1
#
_cell.length_a   1.000
_cell.length_b   1.000
_cell.length_c   1.000
_cell.angle_alpha   90.00
_cell.angle_beta   90.00
_cell.angle_gamma   90.00
#
_symmetry.space_group_name_H-M   'P 1'
#
loop_
_entity.id
_entity.type
_entity.pdbx_description
1 polymer ?
#
loop_
_entity_poly.entity_id
_entity_poly.type
_entity_poly.pdbx_seq_one_letter_code
_entity_poly.pdbx_strand_id
1 'polypeptide(L)'
;METENEPATSIIISTSEVTENEIRDYITNLKKKMEMRLNLRQANLSVDRPDESMLRKLDSNLKKNTAFVKKVKLFTDSQKVAILKEFQSLNLSKYVGELASSISEAKLKISDVPAIVELCSLIHQRYADFANNLLESYFKKVFPKRKDDVITNLSKFRVDIRLLADLIIAGIFSEKDALNVLGAALNFLVQCDKEEHQFLPIIISFCKFCGEDFGNFVPRRYKLAAIKFGLELPQIICFIGTDRQNIIVNLFKDYAAKLNEDLLKHFMLCTGDSKYQSLGDITP
;
A
#
# COMPACT_ATOMS: atom_id res chain seq x y z
N MET A 1 -53.61 -29.13 -2.16
CA MET A 1 -52.66 -28.71 -3.21
C MET A 1 -51.83 -27.60 -2.60
N GLU A 2 -50.86 -28.00 -1.79
CA GLU A 2 -49.89 -27.10 -1.17
C GLU A 2 -48.64 -27.16 -2.03
N THR A 3 -48.30 -26.03 -2.64
CA THR A 3 -47.07 -25.87 -3.42
C THR A 3 -45.92 -25.71 -2.45
N GLU A 4 -45.05 -26.72 -2.39
CA GLU A 4 -43.80 -26.68 -1.66
C GLU A 4 -42.93 -25.52 -2.16
N ASN A 5 -42.53 -24.69 -1.21
CA ASN A 5 -41.72 -23.51 -1.39
C ASN A 5 -40.26 -23.97 -1.35
N GLU A 6 -39.61 -24.15 -2.51
CA GLU A 6 -38.17 -24.39 -2.58
C GLU A 6 -37.43 -23.18 -1.97
N PRO A 7 -36.49 -23.38 -1.02
CA PRO A 7 -35.76 -22.27 -0.47
C PRO A 7 -34.75 -21.76 -1.51
N ALA A 8 -34.75 -20.43 -1.67
CA ALA A 8 -33.85 -19.68 -2.51
C ALA A 8 -32.40 -20.18 -2.36
N THR A 9 -31.82 -20.58 -3.49
CA THR A 9 -30.43 -20.96 -3.64
C THR A 9 -29.53 -19.86 -3.08
N SER A 10 -29.03 -20.05 -1.86
CA SER A 10 -27.95 -19.26 -1.33
C SER A 10 -26.78 -19.38 -2.30
N ILE A 11 -26.39 -18.28 -2.93
CA ILE A 11 -25.13 -18.19 -3.65
C ILE A 11 -24.03 -18.35 -2.57
N ILE A 12 -23.66 -19.60 -2.31
CA ILE A 12 -22.46 -19.94 -1.58
C ILE A 12 -21.34 -19.49 -2.50
N ILE A 13 -20.82 -18.27 -2.27
CA ILE A 13 -19.49 -17.93 -2.74
C ILE A 13 -18.60 -18.99 -2.10
N SER A 14 -18.13 -19.94 -2.90
CA SER A 14 -17.26 -21.02 -2.49
C SER A 14 -15.93 -20.42 -2.06
N THR A 15 -15.89 -19.86 -0.85
CA THR A 15 -14.62 -19.63 -0.17
C THR A 15 -14.04 -21.00 0.08
N SER A 16 -13.07 -21.40 -0.74
CA SER A 16 -12.24 -22.57 -0.50
C SER A 16 -11.91 -22.64 0.99
N GLU A 17 -12.26 -23.75 1.63
CA GLU A 17 -12.15 -23.89 3.07
C GLU A 17 -10.68 -23.75 3.47
N VAL A 18 -10.35 -22.71 4.25
CA VAL A 18 -8.96 -22.44 4.64
C VAL A 18 -8.51 -23.55 5.58
N THR A 19 -7.40 -24.20 5.26
CA THR A 19 -6.83 -25.27 6.08
C THR A 19 -6.14 -24.71 7.33
N GLU A 20 -5.93 -25.53 8.35
CA GLU A 20 -5.21 -25.12 9.56
C GLU A 20 -3.77 -24.65 9.23
N ASN A 21 -3.10 -25.31 8.29
CA ASN A 21 -1.75 -24.92 7.85
C ASN A 21 -1.77 -23.55 7.16
N GLU A 22 -2.72 -23.28 6.27
CA GLU A 22 -2.82 -22.01 5.56
C GLU A 22 -3.05 -20.81 6.51
N ILE A 23 -3.84 -20.97 7.56
CA ILE A 23 -4.01 -19.90 8.56
C ILE A 23 -2.75 -19.74 9.43
N ARG A 24 -2.08 -20.83 9.81
CA ARG A 24 -0.81 -20.76 10.55
C ARG A 24 0.28 -20.06 9.72
N ASP A 25 0.34 -20.33 8.42
CA ASP A 25 1.22 -19.63 7.49
C ASP A 25 0.85 -18.16 7.34
N TYR A 26 -0.45 -17.84 7.26
CA TYR A 26 -0.92 -16.46 7.24
C TYR A 26 -0.49 -15.68 8.49
N ILE A 27 -0.72 -16.24 9.69
CA ILE A 27 -0.34 -15.64 10.97
C ILE A 27 1.19 -15.45 11.04
N THR A 28 1.96 -16.44 10.63
CA THR A 28 3.43 -16.39 10.64
C THR A 28 3.96 -15.30 9.70
N ASN A 29 3.44 -15.24 8.47
CA ASN A 29 3.81 -14.22 7.51
C ASN A 29 3.40 -12.82 7.96
N LEU A 30 2.24 -12.68 8.59
CA LEU A 30 1.77 -11.42 9.15
C LEU A 30 2.68 -10.92 10.26
N LYS A 31 3.06 -11.78 11.22
CA LYS A 31 4.00 -11.44 12.29
C LYS A 31 5.36 -10.99 11.73
N LYS A 32 5.91 -11.74 10.79
CA LYS A 32 7.18 -11.40 10.13
C LYS A 32 7.11 -10.05 9.41
N LYS A 33 6.02 -9.80 8.69
CA LYS A 33 5.78 -8.53 7.99
C LYS A 33 5.70 -7.35 8.97
N MET A 34 4.98 -7.53 10.08
CA MET A 34 4.87 -6.51 11.13
C MET A 34 6.22 -6.20 11.78
N GLU A 35 7.00 -7.23 12.12
CA GLU A 35 8.33 -7.08 12.71
C GLU A 35 9.28 -6.34 11.76
N MET A 36 9.33 -6.72 10.48
CA MET A 36 10.15 -6.03 9.48
C MET A 36 9.79 -4.55 9.35
N ARG A 37 8.49 -4.22 9.36
CA ARG A 37 8.01 -2.83 9.29
C ARG A 37 8.34 -2.04 10.54
N LEU A 38 8.17 -2.64 11.72
CA LEU A 38 8.51 -2.02 12.99
C LEU A 38 10.00 -1.70 13.07
N ASN A 39 10.86 -2.63 12.68
CA ASN A 39 12.31 -2.45 12.68
C ASN A 39 12.74 -1.30 11.74
N LEU A 40 12.20 -1.26 10.52
CA LEU A 40 12.46 -0.14 9.60
C LEU A 40 11.96 1.18 10.17
N ARG A 41 10.77 1.20 10.75
CA ARG A 41 10.20 2.40 11.37
C ARG A 41 11.07 2.92 12.51
N GLN A 42 11.48 2.05 13.43
CA GLN A 42 12.36 2.42 14.54
C GLN A 42 13.68 3.01 14.02
N ALA A 43 14.31 2.37 13.04
CA ALA A 43 15.55 2.88 12.43
C ALA A 43 15.38 4.26 11.76
N ASN A 44 14.21 4.53 11.17
CA ASN A 44 13.92 5.81 10.49
C ASN A 44 13.41 6.91 11.42
N LEU A 45 12.93 6.58 12.62
CA LEU A 45 12.53 7.54 13.65
C LEU A 45 13.68 7.91 14.59
N SER A 46 14.59 6.97 14.83
CA SER A 46 15.77 7.15 15.70
C SER A 46 17.04 7.29 14.86
N VAL A 47 17.02 8.19 13.87
CA VAL A 47 18.14 8.37 12.95
C VAL A 47 19.32 9.04 13.66
N ASP A 48 20.44 8.32 13.73
CA ASP A 48 21.75 8.89 14.03
C ASP A 48 22.51 9.12 12.71
N ARG A 49 22.50 10.37 12.24
CA ARG A 49 23.05 10.71 10.91
C ARG A 49 24.57 10.79 10.98
N PRO A 50 25.30 10.26 9.98
CA PRO A 50 26.74 10.46 9.94
C PRO A 50 27.08 11.94 9.79
N ASP A 51 28.06 12.38 10.55
CA ASP A 51 28.64 13.71 10.44
C ASP A 51 29.39 13.90 9.11
N GLU A 52 29.79 15.14 8.83
CA GLU A 52 30.56 15.45 7.63
C GLU A 52 31.87 14.67 7.56
N SER A 53 32.51 14.38 8.70
CA SER A 53 33.80 13.70 8.75
C SER A 53 33.70 12.24 8.26
N MET A 54 32.62 11.55 8.63
CA MET A 54 32.29 10.22 8.14
C MET A 54 31.93 10.24 6.65
N LEU A 55 31.12 11.21 6.21
CA LEU A 55 30.72 11.33 4.80
C LEU A 55 31.93 11.61 3.88
N ARG A 56 32.93 12.37 4.34
CA ARG A 56 34.17 12.63 3.57
C ARG A 56 35.01 11.38 3.31
N LYS A 57 34.84 10.30 4.09
CA LYS A 57 35.52 9.01 3.87
C LYS A 57 34.88 8.19 2.74
N LEU A 58 33.66 8.54 2.34
CA LEU A 58 32.93 7.87 1.26
C LEU A 58 33.33 8.42 -0.11
N ASP A 59 33.11 7.62 -1.15
CA ASP A 59 33.54 7.94 -2.50
C ASP A 59 32.65 9.03 -3.14
N SER A 60 33.25 10.21 -3.38
CA SER A 60 32.60 11.38 -4.00
C SER A 60 32.84 11.47 -5.52
N ASN A 61 33.35 10.42 -6.15
CA ASN A 61 33.63 10.41 -7.59
C ASN A 61 32.36 10.67 -8.40
N LEU A 62 32.38 11.73 -9.22
CA LEU A 62 31.27 12.16 -10.06
C LEU A 62 30.72 11.04 -10.95
N LYS A 63 31.60 10.25 -11.57
CA LYS A 63 31.18 9.17 -12.49
C LYS A 63 30.44 8.06 -11.74
N LYS A 64 30.96 7.63 -10.58
CA LYS A 64 30.32 6.58 -9.77
C LYS A 64 28.97 7.01 -9.22
N ASN A 65 28.90 8.21 -8.64
CA ASN A 65 27.64 8.74 -8.10
C ASN A 65 26.58 8.93 -9.20
N THR A 66 26.96 9.49 -10.35
CA THR A 66 26.02 9.65 -11.48
C THR A 66 25.56 8.30 -12.03
N ALA A 67 26.46 7.31 -12.10
CA ALA A 67 26.10 5.95 -12.52
C ALA A 67 25.15 5.29 -11.53
N PHE A 68 25.37 5.48 -10.22
CA PHE A 68 24.48 4.97 -9.17
C PHE A 68 23.08 5.57 -9.26
N VAL A 69 22.96 6.89 -9.41
CA VAL A 69 21.68 7.58 -9.60
C VAL A 69 20.92 7.01 -10.80
N LYS A 70 21.59 6.84 -11.95
CA LYS A 70 20.99 6.20 -13.14
C LYS A 70 20.57 4.75 -12.89
N LYS A 71 21.33 4.00 -12.08
CA LYS A 71 21.01 2.62 -11.70
C LYS A 71 19.73 2.56 -10.85
N VAL A 72 19.54 3.49 -9.93
CA VAL A 72 18.31 3.59 -9.11
C VAL A 72 17.05 3.78 -9.97
N LYS A 73 17.14 4.52 -11.08
CA LYS A 73 16.01 4.66 -12.03
C LYS A 73 15.58 3.33 -12.68
N LEU A 74 16.47 2.34 -12.72
CA LEU A 74 16.22 1.00 -13.26
C LEU A 74 16.11 -0.06 -12.15
N PHE A 75 15.83 0.36 -10.91
CA PHE A 75 15.81 -0.52 -9.75
C PHE A 75 14.84 -1.69 -9.90
N THR A 76 15.30 -2.87 -9.51
CA THR A 76 14.50 -4.09 -9.33
C THR A 76 14.93 -4.82 -8.06
N ASP A 77 14.05 -5.62 -7.46
CA ASP A 77 14.37 -6.42 -6.27
C ASP A 77 15.59 -7.34 -6.48
N SER A 78 15.74 -7.90 -7.69
CA SER A 78 16.90 -8.73 -8.05
C SER A 78 18.26 -8.01 -7.94
N GLN A 79 18.29 -6.68 -8.06
CA GLN A 79 19.50 -5.87 -7.97
C GLN A 79 19.72 -5.28 -6.57
N LYS A 80 18.77 -5.49 -5.64
CA LYS A 80 18.76 -4.88 -4.31
C LYS A 80 20.10 -5.02 -3.60
N VAL A 81 20.60 -6.24 -3.45
CA VAL A 81 21.85 -6.51 -2.70
C VAL A 81 23.04 -5.73 -3.28
N ALA A 82 23.17 -5.69 -4.61
CA ALA A 82 24.24 -4.96 -5.28
C ALA A 82 24.10 -3.44 -5.09
N ILE A 83 22.89 -2.91 -5.21
CA ILE A 83 22.60 -1.48 -5.05
C ILE A 83 22.84 -1.04 -3.61
N LEU A 84 22.39 -1.79 -2.60
CA LEU A 84 22.61 -1.44 -1.19
C LEU A 84 24.10 -1.47 -0.83
N LYS A 85 24.86 -2.45 -1.34
CA LYS A 85 26.31 -2.51 -1.14
C LYS A 85 27.02 -1.32 -1.78
N GLU A 86 26.66 -0.95 -3.01
CA GLU A 86 27.24 0.22 -3.68
C GLU A 86 26.89 1.51 -2.94
N PHE A 87 25.63 1.67 -2.49
CA PHE A 87 25.17 2.80 -1.69
C PHE A 87 26.04 3.02 -0.44
N GLN A 88 26.43 1.94 0.26
CA GLN A 88 27.28 2.03 1.46
C GLN A 88 28.64 2.69 1.20
N SER A 89 29.16 2.61 -0.03
CA SER A 89 30.48 3.14 -0.38
C SER A 89 30.48 4.58 -0.92
N LEU A 90 29.31 5.12 -1.27
CA LEU A 90 29.18 6.39 -2.00
C LEU A 90 28.77 7.57 -1.11
N ASN A 91 29.37 8.73 -1.38
CA ASN A 91 28.91 10.02 -0.88
C ASN A 91 27.95 10.67 -1.89
N LEU A 92 26.66 10.59 -1.59
CA LEU A 92 25.57 11.10 -2.43
C LEU A 92 25.00 12.42 -1.92
N SER A 93 25.68 13.14 -1.01
CA SER A 93 25.18 14.40 -0.44
C SER A 93 24.80 15.43 -1.51
N LYS A 94 25.51 15.45 -2.64
CA LYS A 94 25.23 16.35 -3.78
C LYS A 94 24.18 15.84 -4.77
N TYR A 95 23.65 14.62 -4.57
CA TYR A 95 22.77 13.94 -5.52
C TYR A 95 21.42 13.53 -4.91
N VAL A 96 21.09 14.02 -3.71
CA VAL A 96 19.89 13.61 -2.98
C VAL A 96 18.61 13.94 -3.76
N GLY A 97 18.57 15.09 -4.44
CA GLY A 97 17.44 15.48 -5.29
C GLY A 97 17.31 14.60 -6.55
N GLU A 98 18.44 14.27 -7.18
CA GLU A 98 18.47 13.37 -8.34
C GLU A 98 18.15 11.92 -7.98
N LEU A 99 18.48 11.48 -6.76
CA LEU A 99 18.03 10.19 -6.23
C LEU A 99 16.51 10.17 -6.08
N ALA A 100 15.92 11.20 -5.46
CA ALA A 100 14.46 11.32 -5.34
C ALA A 100 13.78 11.31 -6.72
N SER A 101 14.36 12.02 -7.69
CA SER A 101 13.88 12.06 -9.08
C SER A 101 14.04 10.70 -9.79
N SER A 102 15.13 9.99 -9.53
CA SER A 102 15.34 8.66 -10.10
C SER A 102 14.36 7.62 -9.55
N ILE A 103 14.01 7.72 -8.26
CA ILE A 103 12.99 6.89 -7.63
C ILE A 103 11.60 7.19 -8.22
N SER A 104 11.27 8.47 -8.45
CA SER A 104 9.97 8.85 -9.03
C SER A 104 9.77 8.32 -10.44
N GLU A 105 10.84 8.33 -11.23
CA GLU A 105 10.85 7.87 -12.62
C GLU A 105 11.05 6.35 -12.76
N ALA A 106 11.35 5.65 -11.66
CA ALA A 106 11.58 4.21 -11.69
C ALA A 106 10.32 3.44 -12.12
N LYS A 107 10.53 2.44 -12.98
CA LYS A 107 9.48 1.55 -13.48
C LYS A 107 9.32 0.33 -12.57
N LEU A 108 8.98 0.59 -11.32
CA LEU A 108 8.84 -0.42 -10.29
C LEU A 108 7.64 -1.34 -10.55
N LYS A 109 7.80 -2.62 -10.23
CA LYS A 109 6.68 -3.55 -10.06
C LYS A 109 6.22 -3.53 -8.60
N ILE A 110 5.00 -4.01 -8.37
CA ILE A 110 4.47 -4.25 -7.02
C ILE A 110 5.42 -5.12 -6.17
N SER A 111 6.12 -6.08 -6.78
CA SER A 111 7.11 -6.93 -6.11
C SER A 111 8.37 -6.19 -5.68
N ASP A 112 8.71 -5.08 -6.35
CA ASP A 112 9.93 -4.30 -6.05
C ASP A 112 9.75 -3.34 -4.86
N VAL A 113 8.49 -3.08 -4.46
CA VAL A 113 8.17 -2.09 -3.42
C VAL A 113 8.89 -2.35 -2.08
N PRO A 114 8.91 -3.58 -1.51
CA PRO A 114 9.64 -3.81 -0.26
C PRO A 114 11.14 -3.49 -0.37
N ALA A 115 11.74 -3.80 -1.51
CA ALA A 115 13.17 -3.61 -1.76
C ALA A 115 13.55 -2.14 -1.94
N ILE A 116 12.74 -1.36 -2.67
CA ILE A 116 13.00 0.07 -2.82
C ILE A 116 12.76 0.82 -1.50
N VAL A 117 11.81 0.38 -0.66
CA VAL A 117 11.58 0.96 0.67
C VAL A 117 12.80 0.78 1.57
N GLU A 118 13.49 -0.36 1.50
CA GLU A 118 14.76 -0.59 2.20
C GLU A 118 15.85 0.38 1.73
N LEU A 119 15.99 0.59 0.42
CA LEU A 119 16.92 1.60 -0.11
C LEU A 119 16.54 3.02 0.35
N CYS A 120 15.26 3.41 0.24
CA CYS A 120 14.76 4.69 0.71
C CYS A 120 15.03 4.91 2.20
N SER A 121 14.91 3.85 3.01
CA SER A 121 15.19 3.88 4.45
C SER A 121 16.67 4.18 4.71
N LEU A 122 17.61 3.53 4.00
CA LEU A 122 19.03 3.82 4.13
C LEU A 122 19.41 5.23 3.65
N ILE A 123 18.80 5.70 2.55
CA ILE A 123 19.00 7.07 2.06
C ILE A 123 18.48 8.07 3.10
N HIS A 124 17.28 7.85 3.63
CA HIS A 124 16.66 8.67 4.68
C HIS A 124 17.52 8.73 5.93
N GLN A 125 18.09 7.60 6.37
CA GLN A 125 18.96 7.56 7.55
C GLN A 125 20.28 8.31 7.33
N ARG A 126 20.75 8.43 6.08
CA ARG A 126 22.00 9.14 5.77
C ARG A 126 21.80 10.62 5.48
N TYR A 127 20.79 11.00 4.69
CA TYR A 127 20.63 12.37 4.17
C TYR A 127 19.30 13.00 4.61
N ALA A 128 19.37 14.13 5.32
CA ALA A 128 18.20 14.76 5.96
C ALA A 128 17.15 15.24 4.98
N ASP A 129 17.60 15.76 3.84
CA ASP A 129 16.72 16.38 2.85
C ASP A 129 15.98 15.35 1.98
N PHE A 130 16.32 14.06 2.09
CA PHE A 130 15.80 13.03 1.20
C PHE A 130 14.27 12.89 1.29
N ALA A 131 13.72 12.79 2.50
CA ALA A 131 12.29 12.61 2.70
C ALA A 131 11.49 13.80 2.12
N ASN A 132 11.94 15.03 2.37
CA ASN A 132 11.29 16.23 1.83
C ASN A 132 11.38 16.29 0.30
N ASN A 133 12.57 16.05 -0.26
CA ASN A 133 12.77 16.01 -1.71
C ASN A 133 11.88 14.96 -2.37
N LEU A 134 11.77 13.76 -1.79
CA LEU A 134 10.92 12.70 -2.32
C LEU A 134 9.44 13.05 -2.22
N LEU A 135 8.97 13.60 -1.09
CA LEU A 135 7.56 13.96 -0.93
C LEU A 135 7.13 15.08 -1.89
N GLU A 136 7.91 16.15 -1.98
CA GLU A 136 7.59 17.34 -2.78
C GLU A 136 7.74 17.11 -4.28
N SER A 137 8.87 16.54 -4.72
CA SER A 137 9.16 16.38 -6.15
C SER A 137 8.40 15.22 -6.80
N TYR A 138 7.96 14.24 -6.00
CA TYR A 138 7.27 13.05 -6.50
C TYR A 138 5.80 13.01 -6.08
N PHE A 139 5.49 12.62 -4.85
CA PHE A 139 4.12 12.28 -4.46
C PHE A 139 3.18 13.48 -4.53
N LYS A 140 3.57 14.64 -3.99
CA LYS A 140 2.78 15.88 -4.08
C LYS A 140 2.63 16.40 -5.52
N LYS A 141 3.47 15.95 -6.47
CA LYS A 141 3.40 16.36 -7.88
C LYS A 141 2.52 15.42 -8.71
N VAL A 142 2.57 14.12 -8.45
CA VAL A 142 1.91 13.11 -9.30
C VAL A 142 0.57 12.61 -8.75
N PHE A 143 0.30 12.79 -7.45
CA PHE A 143 -0.96 12.32 -6.86
C PHE A 143 -2.09 13.32 -7.11
N PRO A 144 -3.30 12.84 -7.41
CA PRO A 144 -4.45 13.71 -7.63
C PRO A 144 -4.79 14.47 -6.34
N LYS A 145 -5.09 15.75 -6.48
CA LYS A 145 -5.48 16.68 -5.41
C LYS A 145 -6.93 17.11 -5.54
N ARG A 146 -7.47 17.09 -6.76
CA ARG A 146 -8.79 17.57 -7.10
C ARG A 146 -9.52 16.54 -7.95
N LYS A 147 -10.85 16.66 -8.02
CA LYS A 147 -11.72 15.72 -8.75
C LYS A 147 -11.51 15.74 -10.27
N ASP A 148 -11.00 16.85 -10.81
CA ASP A 148 -10.71 17.03 -12.23
C ASP A 148 -9.32 16.51 -12.65
N ASP A 149 -8.49 16.09 -11.70
CA ASP A 149 -7.18 15.55 -12.01
C ASP A 149 -7.30 14.17 -12.69
N VAL A 150 -6.40 13.89 -13.64
CA VAL A 150 -6.42 12.66 -14.43
C VAL A 150 -5.22 11.79 -14.11
N ILE A 151 -5.47 10.53 -13.73
CA ILE A 151 -4.42 9.53 -13.56
C ILE A 151 -4.08 8.94 -14.92
N THR A 152 -2.97 9.38 -15.51
CA THR A 152 -2.55 8.96 -16.86
C THR A 152 -2.09 7.50 -16.92
N ASN A 153 -1.52 6.96 -15.84
CA ASN A 153 -1.00 5.60 -15.80
C ASN A 153 -1.46 4.86 -14.54
N LEU A 154 -2.57 4.12 -14.66
CA LEU A 154 -3.17 3.34 -13.57
C LEU A 154 -2.22 2.28 -13.01
N SER A 155 -1.41 1.66 -13.87
CA SER A 155 -0.47 0.61 -13.45
C SER A 155 0.64 1.17 -12.57
N LYS A 156 1.20 2.33 -12.95
CA LYS A 156 2.18 3.04 -12.13
C LYS A 156 1.54 3.57 -10.85
N PHE A 157 0.37 4.21 -10.95
CA PHE A 157 -0.32 4.76 -9.78
C PHE A 157 -0.62 3.69 -8.73
N ARG A 158 -1.00 2.47 -9.15
CA ARG A 158 -1.18 1.32 -8.25
C ARG A 158 0.08 0.94 -7.47
N VAL A 159 1.25 1.06 -8.09
CA VAL A 159 2.54 0.82 -7.42
C VAL A 159 2.88 2.00 -6.51
N ASP A 160 2.72 3.22 -7.02
CA ASP A 160 3.08 4.46 -6.34
C ASP A 160 2.26 4.66 -5.06
N ILE A 161 0.95 4.37 -5.05
CA ILE A 161 0.11 4.50 -3.85
C ILE A 161 0.51 3.50 -2.76
N ARG A 162 0.90 2.28 -3.16
CA ARG A 162 1.47 1.31 -2.24
C ARG A 162 2.83 1.79 -1.71
N LEU A 163 3.69 2.31 -2.57
CA LEU A 163 5.00 2.81 -2.19
C LEU A 163 4.86 3.95 -1.17
N LEU A 164 3.99 4.93 -1.42
CA LEU A 164 3.70 6.01 -0.47
C LEU A 164 3.29 5.46 0.90
N ALA A 165 2.36 4.51 0.92
CA ALA A 165 1.89 3.88 2.14
C ALA A 165 3.00 3.14 2.90
N ASP A 166 3.82 2.34 2.22
CA ASP A 166 4.93 1.62 2.85
C ASP A 166 6.02 2.59 3.37
N LEU A 167 6.27 3.72 2.69
CA LEU A 167 7.19 4.77 3.17
C LEU A 167 6.66 5.51 4.42
N ILE A 168 5.34 5.73 4.50
CA ILE A 168 4.68 6.28 5.70
C ILE A 168 4.79 5.30 6.87
N ILE A 169 4.48 4.02 6.64
CA ILE A 169 4.60 2.97 7.66
C ILE A 169 6.05 2.89 8.16
N ALA A 170 7.02 2.91 7.24
CA ALA A 170 8.44 2.90 7.55
C ALA A 170 8.93 4.18 8.26
N GLY A 171 8.10 5.20 8.49
CA GLY A 171 8.50 6.39 9.25
C GLY A 171 9.49 7.30 8.52
N ILE A 172 9.57 7.21 7.18
CA ILE A 172 10.44 8.09 6.38
C ILE A 172 9.82 9.49 6.25
N PHE A 173 8.50 9.56 6.03
CA PHE A 173 7.79 10.83 5.96
C PHE A 173 7.24 11.24 7.33
N SER A 174 7.22 12.56 7.57
CA SER A 174 6.44 13.12 8.67
C SER A 174 4.95 12.83 8.44
N GLU A 175 4.25 12.45 9.51
CA GLU A 175 2.94 11.84 9.37
C GLU A 175 1.89 12.77 8.75
N LYS A 176 1.91 14.07 9.05
CA LYS A 176 0.81 14.97 8.66
C LYS A 176 0.71 15.15 7.14
N ASP A 177 1.81 15.50 6.47
CA ASP A 177 1.77 15.85 5.05
C ASP A 177 1.58 14.64 4.14
N ALA A 178 2.33 13.55 4.40
CA ALA A 178 2.22 12.36 3.57
C ALA A 178 0.88 11.64 3.74
N LEU A 179 0.30 11.64 4.96
CA LEU A 179 -1.05 11.11 5.16
C LEU A 179 -2.12 11.94 4.48
N ASN A 180 -1.96 13.27 4.40
CA ASN A 180 -2.88 14.11 3.63
C ASN A 180 -2.84 13.78 2.14
N VAL A 181 -1.64 13.57 1.57
CA VAL A 181 -1.49 13.15 0.17
C VAL A 181 -2.14 11.79 -0.07
N LEU A 182 -1.89 10.81 0.81
CA LEU A 182 -2.47 9.48 0.70
C LEU A 182 -4.00 9.52 0.84
N GLY A 183 -4.51 10.23 1.85
CA GLY A 183 -5.94 10.37 2.10
C GLY A 183 -6.68 11.05 0.94
N ALA A 184 -6.10 12.13 0.39
CA ALA A 184 -6.65 12.81 -0.80
C ALA A 184 -6.71 11.86 -2.01
N ALA A 185 -5.67 11.07 -2.25
CA ALA A 185 -5.67 10.09 -3.32
C ALA A 185 -6.69 8.97 -3.12
N LEU A 186 -6.79 8.39 -1.92
CA LEU A 186 -7.80 7.37 -1.63
C LEU A 186 -9.22 7.92 -1.81
N ASN A 187 -9.46 9.14 -1.34
CA ASN A 187 -10.74 9.82 -1.51
C ASN A 187 -11.03 10.11 -2.99
N PHE A 188 -10.04 10.54 -3.77
CA PHE A 188 -10.18 10.71 -5.22
C PHE A 188 -10.60 9.39 -5.89
N LEU A 189 -9.93 8.27 -5.57
CA LEU A 189 -10.26 6.97 -6.14
C LEU A 189 -11.72 6.60 -5.85
N VAL A 190 -12.19 6.76 -4.62
CA VAL A 190 -13.58 6.41 -4.27
C VAL A 190 -14.60 7.37 -4.88
N GLN A 191 -14.32 8.68 -4.90
CA GLN A 191 -15.28 9.68 -5.37
C GLN A 191 -15.45 9.72 -6.88
N CYS A 192 -14.39 9.41 -7.64
CA CYS A 192 -14.40 9.41 -9.10
C CYS A 192 -14.90 8.08 -9.68
N ASP A 193 -15.02 7.02 -8.88
CA ASP A 193 -15.29 5.65 -9.32
C ASP A 193 -16.73 5.23 -9.05
N LYS A 194 -17.67 5.91 -9.72
CA LYS A 194 -19.11 5.82 -9.44
C LYS A 194 -19.85 4.70 -10.17
N GLU A 195 -19.43 4.34 -11.37
CA GLU A 195 -20.19 3.41 -12.24
C GLU A 195 -19.28 2.37 -12.92
N GLU A 196 -18.17 2.81 -13.54
CA GLU A 196 -17.28 1.90 -14.29
C GLU A 196 -16.29 1.12 -13.42
N HIS A 197 -16.14 1.51 -12.14
CA HIS A 197 -15.25 0.88 -11.17
C HIS A 197 -13.80 0.66 -11.67
N GLN A 198 -13.28 1.57 -12.50
CA GLN A 198 -11.94 1.52 -13.09
C GLN A 198 -10.81 1.56 -12.06
N PHE A 199 -11.07 2.11 -10.87
CA PHE A 199 -10.07 2.18 -9.78
C PHE A 199 -10.13 1.00 -8.81
N LEU A 200 -11.10 0.09 -8.96
CA LEU A 200 -11.24 -1.11 -8.13
C LEU A 200 -9.94 -1.94 -8.04
N PRO A 201 -9.18 -2.22 -9.12
CA PRO A 201 -7.92 -2.96 -9.02
C PRO A 201 -6.86 -2.25 -8.17
N ILE A 202 -6.90 -0.92 -8.10
CA ILE A 202 -5.99 -0.09 -7.31
C ILE A 202 -6.38 -0.19 -5.84
N ILE A 203 -7.67 -0.04 -5.53
CA ILE A 203 -8.23 -0.14 -4.17
C ILE A 203 -7.99 -1.54 -3.60
N ILE A 204 -8.27 -2.62 -4.37
CA ILE A 204 -8.00 -4.00 -3.94
C ILE A 204 -6.52 -4.21 -3.66
N SER A 205 -5.63 -3.71 -4.53
CA SER A 205 -4.19 -3.78 -4.31
C SER A 205 -3.79 -3.06 -3.02
N PHE A 206 -4.30 -1.85 -2.79
CA PHE A 206 -4.04 -1.10 -1.56
C PHE A 206 -4.50 -1.87 -0.32
N CYS A 207 -5.74 -2.36 -0.30
CA CYS A 207 -6.27 -3.16 0.82
C CYS A 207 -5.45 -4.43 1.06
N LYS A 208 -4.99 -5.11 -0.01
CA LYS A 208 -4.19 -6.32 0.10
C LYS A 208 -2.82 -6.07 0.76
N PHE A 209 -2.15 -4.97 0.45
CA PHE A 209 -0.77 -4.72 0.92
C PHE A 209 -0.70 -3.85 2.17
N CYS A 210 -1.62 -2.91 2.32
CA CYS A 210 -1.61 -1.84 3.31
C CYS A 210 -2.87 -1.82 4.19
N GLY A 211 -3.89 -2.65 3.89
CA GLY A 211 -5.17 -2.64 4.60
C GLY A 211 -5.06 -3.03 6.08
N GLU A 212 -4.09 -3.87 6.42
CA GLU A 212 -3.79 -4.22 7.82
C GLU A 212 -3.39 -2.97 8.61
N ASP A 213 -2.42 -2.19 8.12
CA ASP A 213 -1.90 -1.02 8.85
C ASP A 213 -2.85 0.17 8.82
N PHE A 214 -3.53 0.40 7.68
CA PHE A 214 -4.37 1.58 7.46
C PHE A 214 -5.84 1.37 7.82
N GLY A 215 -6.31 0.12 7.90
CA GLY A 215 -7.72 -0.20 8.14
C GLY A 215 -7.96 -1.33 9.13
N ASN A 216 -6.91 -1.93 9.71
CA ASN A 216 -6.99 -3.15 10.52
C ASN A 216 -7.76 -4.27 9.79
N PHE A 217 -7.59 -4.34 8.47
CA PHE A 217 -8.30 -5.31 7.65
C PHE A 217 -7.70 -6.70 7.81
N VAL A 218 -8.55 -7.65 8.17
CA VAL A 218 -8.24 -9.08 8.12
C VAL A 218 -9.26 -9.74 7.20
N PRO A 219 -8.83 -10.49 6.16
CA PRO A 219 -9.74 -11.19 5.27
C PRO A 219 -10.70 -12.10 6.03
N ARG A 220 -11.99 -12.07 5.68
CA ARG A 220 -13.05 -12.84 6.35
C ARG A 220 -12.73 -14.32 6.50
N ARG A 221 -12.18 -14.94 5.45
CA ARG A 221 -11.78 -16.36 5.46
C ARG A 221 -10.79 -16.71 6.58
N TYR A 222 -9.85 -15.82 6.88
CA TYR A 222 -8.87 -16.03 7.96
C TYR A 222 -9.48 -15.72 9.34
N LYS A 223 -10.41 -14.75 9.44
CA LYS A 223 -11.18 -14.54 10.69
C LYS A 223 -11.99 -15.79 11.05
N LEU A 224 -12.69 -16.38 10.08
CA LEU A 224 -13.49 -17.60 10.27
C LEU A 224 -12.60 -18.80 10.61
N ALA A 225 -11.49 -18.99 9.90
CA ALA A 225 -10.54 -20.05 10.20
C ALA A 225 -9.89 -19.89 11.59
N ALA A 226 -9.62 -18.65 12.04
CA ALA A 226 -9.07 -18.38 13.37
C ALA A 226 -10.01 -18.87 14.47
N ILE A 227 -11.31 -18.57 14.32
CA ILE A 227 -12.37 -19.05 15.21
C ILE A 227 -12.47 -20.59 15.13
N LYS A 228 -12.51 -21.16 13.92
CA LYS A 228 -12.65 -22.61 13.70
C LYS A 228 -11.54 -23.43 14.36
N PHE A 229 -10.30 -22.96 14.27
CA PHE A 229 -9.12 -23.68 14.78
C PHE A 229 -8.63 -23.16 16.14
N GLY A 230 -9.35 -22.23 16.79
CA GLY A 230 -8.97 -21.67 18.08
C GLY A 230 -7.63 -20.92 18.08
N LEU A 231 -7.31 -20.22 16.98
CA LEU A 231 -6.07 -19.47 16.81
C LEU A 231 -6.30 -17.97 17.04
N GLU A 232 -5.33 -17.31 17.68
CA GLU A 232 -5.34 -15.86 17.85
C GLU A 232 -4.68 -15.15 16.68
N LEU A 233 -5.37 -14.14 16.13
CA LEU A 233 -4.83 -13.26 15.10
C LEU A 233 -3.91 -12.21 15.74
N PRO A 234 -2.76 -11.89 15.11
CA PRO A 234 -1.86 -10.85 15.60
C PRO A 234 -2.56 -9.49 15.73
N GLN A 235 -2.29 -8.78 16.83
CA GLN A 235 -2.75 -7.40 17.00
C GLN A 235 -1.93 -6.47 16.11
N ILE A 236 -2.57 -5.88 15.10
CA ILE A 236 -1.88 -4.97 14.17
C ILE A 236 -1.48 -3.67 14.89
N ILE A 237 -0.24 -3.23 14.67
CA ILE A 237 0.26 -1.95 15.18
C ILE A 237 -0.30 -0.83 14.30
N CYS A 238 -1.14 0.04 14.90
CA CYS A 238 -1.70 1.18 14.18
C CYS A 238 -0.73 2.36 14.21
N PHE A 239 -0.02 2.60 13.10
CA PHE A 239 0.96 3.67 12.99
C PHE A 239 0.37 5.06 12.72
N ILE A 240 -0.90 5.15 12.32
CA ILE A 240 -1.53 6.42 11.85
C ILE A 240 -2.56 7.01 12.83
N GLY A 241 -2.83 6.33 13.94
CA GLY A 241 -3.88 6.67 14.91
C GLY A 241 -5.27 6.16 14.52
N THR A 242 -6.08 5.86 15.53
CA THR A 242 -7.42 5.25 15.38
C THR A 242 -8.39 6.11 14.60
N ASP A 243 -8.37 7.43 14.79
CA ASP A 243 -9.32 8.34 14.13
C ASP A 243 -9.11 8.37 12.62
N ARG A 244 -7.84 8.48 12.19
CA ARG A 244 -7.49 8.46 10.76
C ARG A 244 -7.74 7.09 10.14
N GLN A 245 -7.46 6.02 10.87
CA GLN A 245 -7.80 4.66 10.47
C GLN A 245 -9.31 4.53 10.23
N ASN A 246 -10.14 5.02 11.15
CA ASN A 246 -11.61 4.97 11.01
C ASN A 246 -12.11 5.72 9.77
N ILE A 247 -11.49 6.85 9.41
CA ILE A 247 -11.82 7.59 8.17
C ILE A 247 -11.58 6.71 6.93
N ILE A 248 -10.43 6.03 6.85
CA ILE A 248 -10.10 5.15 5.72
C ILE A 248 -11.02 3.93 5.69
N VAL A 249 -11.31 3.34 6.86
CA VAL A 249 -12.23 2.20 6.99
C VAL A 249 -13.63 2.58 6.47
N ASN A 250 -14.17 3.73 6.90
CA ASN A 250 -15.48 4.18 6.47
C ASN A 250 -15.49 4.46 4.96
N LEU A 251 -14.47 5.13 4.44
CA LEU A 251 -14.33 5.41 3.01
C LEU A 251 -14.41 4.12 2.16
N PHE A 252 -13.73 3.05 2.57
CA PHE A 252 -13.77 1.78 1.84
C PHE A 252 -15.04 0.98 2.09
N LYS A 253 -15.67 1.09 3.26
CA LYS A 253 -17.00 0.50 3.51
C LYS A 253 -18.06 1.13 2.60
N ASP A 254 -18.07 2.45 2.49
CA ASP A 254 -19.00 3.19 1.63
C ASP A 254 -18.80 2.79 0.16
N TYR A 255 -17.53 2.70 -0.28
CA TYR A 255 -17.21 2.23 -1.62
C TYR A 255 -17.64 0.78 -1.86
N ALA A 256 -17.42 -0.13 -0.90
CA ALA A 256 -17.83 -1.53 -1.02
C ALA A 256 -19.35 -1.69 -1.08
N ALA A 257 -20.10 -0.91 -0.28
CA ALA A 257 -21.55 -0.89 -0.31
C ALA A 257 -22.06 -0.41 -1.68
N LYS A 258 -21.46 0.65 -2.22
CA LYS A 258 -21.80 1.18 -3.55
C LYS A 258 -21.50 0.17 -4.67
N LEU A 259 -20.32 -0.43 -4.65
CA LEU A 259 -19.94 -1.49 -5.59
C LEU A 259 -20.92 -2.67 -5.56
N ASN A 260 -21.36 -3.08 -4.37
CA ASN A 260 -22.34 -4.16 -4.23
C ASN A 260 -23.70 -3.78 -4.85
N GLU A 261 -24.17 -2.55 -4.63
CA GLU A 261 -25.39 -2.03 -5.25
C GLU A 261 -25.30 -2.07 -6.78
N ASP A 262 -24.18 -1.63 -7.36
CA ASP A 262 -23.99 -1.55 -8.81
C ASP A 262 -23.80 -2.93 -9.44
N LEU A 263 -23.12 -3.87 -8.76
CA LEU A 263 -23.04 -5.27 -9.17
C LEU A 263 -24.41 -5.95 -9.19
N LEU A 264 -25.24 -5.72 -8.16
CA LEU A 264 -26.60 -6.24 -8.11
C LEU A 264 -27.46 -5.67 -9.24
N LYS A 265 -27.39 -4.36 -9.49
CA LYS A 265 -28.07 -3.72 -10.63
C LYS A 265 -27.65 -4.34 -11.96
N HIS A 266 -26.36 -4.51 -12.18
CA HIS A 266 -25.85 -5.11 -13.41
C HIS A 266 -26.32 -6.57 -13.57
N PHE A 267 -26.26 -7.36 -12.50
CA PHE A 267 -26.75 -8.74 -12.49
C PHE A 267 -28.25 -8.82 -12.83
N MET A 268 -29.07 -7.93 -12.26
CA MET A 268 -30.51 -7.85 -12.57
C MET A 268 -30.75 -7.49 -14.05
N LEU A 269 -29.98 -6.55 -14.61
CA LEU A 269 -30.06 -6.21 -16.03
C LEU A 269 -29.69 -7.40 -16.93
N CYS A 270 -28.69 -8.19 -16.55
CA CYS A 270 -28.28 -9.36 -17.32
C CYS A 270 -29.26 -10.55 -17.22
N THR A 271 -29.97 -10.69 -16.10
CA THR A 271 -30.86 -11.84 -15.83
C THR A 271 -32.34 -11.55 -16.10
N GLY A 272 -32.73 -10.28 -16.22
CA GLY A 272 -34.12 -9.87 -16.42
C GLY A 272 -35.02 -10.08 -15.19
N ASP A 273 -34.43 -10.44 -14.04
CA ASP A 273 -35.16 -10.88 -12.85
C ASP A 273 -35.25 -9.73 -11.82
N SER A 274 -36.46 -9.20 -11.60
CA SER A 274 -36.72 -8.06 -10.70
C SER A 274 -36.78 -8.45 -9.21
N LYS A 275 -36.62 -9.74 -8.88
CA LYS A 275 -36.79 -10.29 -7.52
C LYS A 275 -35.71 -9.93 -6.49
N TYR A 276 -34.58 -9.34 -6.89
CA TYR A 276 -33.43 -9.12 -6.01
C TYR A 276 -33.38 -7.75 -5.29
N GLN A 277 -34.49 -6.99 -5.27
CA GLN A 277 -34.58 -5.70 -4.58
C GLN A 277 -34.36 -5.76 -3.05
N SER A 278 -34.38 -6.95 -2.42
CA SER A 278 -34.30 -7.10 -0.96
C SER A 278 -32.93 -7.51 -0.38
N LEU A 279 -31.87 -7.64 -1.19
CA LEU A 279 -30.54 -8.06 -0.71
C LEU A 279 -29.68 -6.93 -0.10
N GLY A 280 -30.30 -5.78 0.25
CA GLY A 280 -29.65 -4.62 0.86
C GLY A 280 -29.02 -4.85 2.23
N ASP A 281 -29.23 -6.01 2.85
CA ASP A 281 -28.71 -6.35 4.18
C ASP A 281 -27.57 -7.38 4.12
N ILE A 282 -26.52 -7.12 3.32
CA ILE A 282 -25.22 -7.76 3.55
C ILE A 282 -24.41 -6.79 4.40
N THR A 283 -24.48 -7.01 5.71
CA THR A 283 -23.71 -6.26 6.71
C THR A 283 -22.19 -6.40 6.47
N PRO A 284 -21.42 -5.32 6.68
CA PRO A 284 -19.97 -5.27 6.42
C PRO A 284 -19.13 -6.16 7.34
#